data_AF-A0A2V8T7W3-F1
#
_entry.id   AF-A0A2V8T7W3-F1
#
_cell.length_a   1.000
_cell.length_b   1.000
_cell.length_c   1.000
_cell.angle_alpha   90.00
_cell.angle_beta   90.00
_cell.angle_gamma   90.00
#
_symmetry.space_group_name_H-M   'P 1'
#
loop_
_entity.id
_entity.type
_entity.pdbx_description
1 polymer ?
#
loop_
_entity_poly.entity_id
_entity_poly.type
_entity_poly.pdbx_seq_one_letter_code
_entity_poly.pdbx_strand_id
1 'polypeptide(L)'
;MNRTAKEYRYPLRLPLEDEPQIAELVKKSGQSINSVLVLCIRKGLPLASQALCQAGGRVTTVDPLPESVLERVYAEKDELAGITAEQLTRFQSQTEPE
;
A
#
# COMPACT_ATOMS: atom_id res chain seq x y z
N MET A 1 29.35 -15.72 -3.40
CA MET A 1 28.46 -16.15 -2.30
C MET A 1 27.29 -16.93 -2.89
N ASN A 2 27.34 -18.26 -2.84
CA ASN A 2 26.21 -19.11 -3.25
C ASN A 2 25.13 -19.03 -2.18
N ARG A 3 24.10 -18.20 -2.38
CA ARG A 3 22.90 -18.25 -1.54
C ARG A 3 22.17 -19.54 -1.86
N THR A 4 22.26 -20.52 -0.97
CA THR A 4 21.45 -21.74 -0.98
C THR A 4 19.98 -21.34 -1.04
N ALA A 5 19.27 -21.74 -2.10
CA ALA A 5 17.84 -21.52 -2.21
C ALA A 5 17.15 -22.35 -1.12
N LYS A 6 16.33 -21.69 -0.29
CA LYS A 6 15.50 -22.39 0.69
C LYS A 6 14.38 -23.10 -0.07
N GLU A 7 14.33 -24.42 0.00
CA GLU A 7 13.26 -25.20 -0.61
C GLU A 7 11.99 -25.12 0.24
N TYR A 8 10.88 -24.80 -0.42
CA TYR A 8 9.56 -24.79 0.19
C TYR A 8 8.68 -25.80 -0.52
N ARG A 9 8.00 -26.68 0.25
CA ARG A 9 7.03 -27.64 -0.27
C ARG A 9 5.65 -27.23 0.21
N TYR A 10 4.93 -26.50 -0.63
CA TYR A 10 3.55 -26.13 -0.37
C TYR A 10 2.62 -27.02 -1.20
N PRO A 11 1.58 -27.63 -0.61
CA PRO A 11 0.51 -28.23 -1.39
C PRO A 11 -0.27 -27.11 -2.09
N LEU A 12 -0.11 -27.02 -3.41
CA LEU A 12 -0.80 -26.03 -4.25
C LEU A 12 -2.16 -26.57 -4.64
N ARG A 13 -3.22 -25.79 -4.38
CA ARG A 13 -4.56 -26.03 -4.92
C ARG A 13 -4.73 -25.13 -6.13
N LEU A 14 -4.79 -25.73 -7.31
CA LEU A 14 -5.03 -25.03 -8.57
C LEU A 14 -6.44 -25.39 -9.07
N PRO A 15 -7.15 -24.43 -9.70
CA PRO A 15 -8.34 -24.73 -10.48
C PRO A 15 -8.06 -25.80 -11.54
N LEU A 16 -9.01 -26.71 -11.77
CA LEU A 16 -8.85 -27.80 -12.76
C LEU A 16 -8.71 -27.27 -14.20
N GLU A 17 -9.24 -26.07 -14.45
CA GLU A 17 -9.17 -25.36 -15.72
C GLU A 17 -7.76 -24.86 -16.10
N ASP A 18 -6.86 -24.73 -15.12
CA ASP A 18 -5.47 -24.30 -15.36
C ASP A 18 -4.53 -25.48 -15.66
N GLU A 19 -4.91 -26.70 -15.26
CA GLU A 19 -4.14 -27.93 -15.49
C GLU A 19 -3.75 -28.14 -16.96
N PRO A 20 -4.66 -28.06 -17.96
CA PRO A 20 -4.30 -28.31 -19.35
C PRO A 20 -3.28 -27.30 -19.89
N GLN A 21 -3.37 -26.04 -19.45
CA GLN A 21 -2.45 -24.98 -19.88
C GLN A 21 -1.04 -25.23 -19.35
N ILE A 22 -0.92 -25.64 -18.08
CA ILE A 22 0.35 -25.99 -17.46
C ILE A 22 0.96 -27.23 -18.14
N ALA A 23 0.14 -28.26 -18.39
CA ALA A 23 0.59 -29.48 -19.05
C ALA A 23 1.11 -29.21 -20.47
N GLU A 24 0.45 -28.35 -21.23
CA GLU A 24 0.90 -27.95 -22.55
C GLU A 24 2.24 -27.19 -22.48
N LEU A 25 2.39 -26.29 -21.51
CA LEU A 25 3.63 -25.51 -21.32
C LEU A 25 4.81 -26.42 -20.94
N VAL A 26 4.58 -27.40 -20.07
CA VAL A 26 5.56 -28.43 -19.70
C VAL A 26 5.98 -29.22 -20.94
N LYS A 27 5.02 -29.66 -21.76
CA LYS A 27 5.31 -30.41 -22.99
C LYS A 27 6.13 -29.60 -24.00
N LYS A 28 5.79 -28.31 -24.19
CA LYS A 28 6.49 -27.43 -25.15
C LYS A 28 7.89 -27.04 -24.67
N SER A 29 8.06 -26.81 -23.38
CA SER A 29 9.34 -26.36 -22.82
C SER A 29 10.32 -27.49 -22.51
N GLY A 30 9.82 -28.72 -22.33
CA GLY A 30 10.63 -29.87 -21.89
C GLY A 30 11.13 -29.75 -20.45
N GLN A 31 10.63 -28.78 -19.68
CA GLN A 31 11.03 -28.57 -18.29
C GLN A 31 10.13 -29.34 -17.32
N SER A 32 10.61 -29.56 -16.09
CA SER A 32 9.76 -30.11 -15.03
C SER A 32 8.64 -29.15 -14.66
N ILE A 33 7.51 -29.69 -14.23
CA ILE A 33 6.35 -28.89 -13.78
C ILE A 33 6.75 -27.86 -12.71
N ASN A 34 7.63 -28.24 -11.77
CA ASN A 34 8.12 -27.33 -10.75
C ASN A 34 8.90 -26.14 -11.36
N SER A 35 9.75 -26.39 -12.36
CA SER A 35 10.50 -25.31 -13.03
C SER A 35 9.56 -24.34 -13.74
N VAL A 36 8.52 -24.86 -14.39
CA VAL A 36 7.46 -24.05 -15.02
C VAL A 36 6.73 -23.21 -13.98
N LEU A 37 6.28 -23.80 -12.87
CA LEU A 37 5.60 -23.09 -11.79
C LEU A 37 6.49 -21.98 -11.18
N VAL A 38 7.77 -22.28 -10.92
CA VAL A 38 8.73 -21.29 -10.42
C VAL A 38 8.91 -20.14 -11.42
N LEU A 39 8.96 -20.43 -12.72
CA LEU A 39 9.05 -19.41 -13.76
C LEU A 39 7.80 -18.53 -13.78
N CYS A 40 6.61 -19.14 -13.73
CA CYS A 40 5.34 -18.43 -13.67
C CYS A 40 5.29 -17.52 -12.44
N ILE A 41 5.69 -18.01 -11.26
CA ILE A 41 5.77 -17.19 -10.04
C ILE A 41 6.75 -16.02 -10.22
N ARG A 42 7.96 -16.25 -10.74
CA ARG A 42 8.95 -15.17 -10.95
C ARG A 42 8.44 -14.08 -11.89
N LYS A 43 7.67 -14.45 -12.91
CA LYS A 43 7.10 -13.52 -13.89
C LYS A 43 5.82 -12.85 -13.38
N GLY A 44 5.00 -13.56 -12.60
CA GLY A 44 3.75 -13.07 -12.05
C GLY A 44 3.91 -12.27 -10.76
N LEU A 45 4.97 -12.48 -9.98
CA LEU A 45 5.17 -11.80 -8.70
C LEU A 45 5.19 -10.26 -8.80
N PRO A 46 5.84 -9.64 -9.81
CA PRO A 46 5.75 -8.19 -9.99
C PRO A 46 4.32 -7.69 -10.24
N LEU A 47 3.54 -8.43 -11.04
CA LEU A 47 2.15 -8.11 -11.34
C LEU A 47 1.26 -8.29 -10.11
N ALA A 48 1.45 -9.39 -9.38
CA ALA A 48 0.77 -9.66 -8.12
C ALA A 48 1.12 -8.60 -7.07
N SER A 49 2.39 -8.18 -6.99
CA SER A 49 2.81 -7.11 -6.09
C SER A 49 2.13 -5.79 -6.45
N GLN A 50 2.02 -5.44 -7.73
CA GLN A 50 1.27 -4.24 -8.13
C GLN A 50 -0.20 -4.35 -7.74
N ALA A 51 -0.87 -5.45 -8.09
CA ALA A 51 -2.29 -5.63 -7.81
C ALA A 51 -2.61 -5.68 -6.30
N LEU A 52 -1.78 -6.35 -5.51
CA LEU A 52 -2.00 -6.54 -4.08
C LEU A 52 -1.50 -5.35 -3.24
N CYS A 53 -0.42 -4.68 -3.65
CA CYS A 53 0.14 -3.55 -2.91
C CYS A 53 -0.49 -2.20 -3.29
N GLN A 54 -1.13 -2.06 -4.46
CA GLN A 54 -1.90 -0.84 -4.77
C GLN A 54 -3.10 -0.63 -3.84
N ALA A 55 -3.62 -1.69 -3.21
CA ALA A 55 -4.65 -1.59 -2.18
C ALA A 55 -4.12 -1.07 -0.82
N GLY A 56 -2.80 -0.97 -0.63
CA GLY A 56 -2.17 -0.49 0.61
C GLY A 56 -1.80 0.99 0.60
N GLY A 57 -2.06 1.70 -0.50
CA GLY A 57 -2.00 3.16 -0.51
C GLY A 57 -3.21 3.70 0.25
N ARG A 58 -2.98 4.65 1.17
CA ARG A 58 -4.04 5.42 1.81
C ARG A 58 -4.94 5.96 0.70
N VAL A 59 -6.16 5.43 0.58
CA VAL A 59 -7.19 5.96 -0.31
C VAL A 59 -7.54 7.34 0.23
N THR A 60 -6.82 8.37 -0.19
CA THR A 60 -7.36 9.73 -0.15
C THR A 60 -8.26 9.82 -1.37
N THR A 61 -9.54 9.50 -1.21
CA THR A 61 -10.61 9.72 -2.22
C THR A 61 -10.82 11.21 -2.54
N VAL A 62 -9.86 12.04 -2.21
CA VAL A 62 -9.92 13.49 -2.26
C VAL A 62 -8.63 13.91 -2.93
N ASP A 63 -8.75 14.55 -4.08
CA ASP A 63 -7.64 15.27 -4.70
C ASP A 63 -7.01 16.21 -3.66
N PRO A 64 -5.68 16.42 -3.68
CA PRO A 64 -5.06 17.39 -2.80
C PRO A 64 -5.80 18.72 -2.95
N LEU A 65 -6.12 19.37 -1.82
CA LEU A 65 -6.74 20.69 -1.85
C LEU A 65 -5.87 21.61 -2.70
N PRO A 66 -6.48 22.48 -3.54
CA PRO A 66 -5.73 23.44 -4.33
C PRO A 66 -4.75 24.22 -3.47
N GLU A 67 -3.57 24.55 -4.00
CA GLU A 67 -2.53 25.29 -3.26
C GLU A 67 -3.07 26.57 -2.63
N SER A 68 -3.99 27.26 -3.30
CA SER A 68 -4.65 28.47 -2.79
C SER A 68 -5.48 28.24 -1.52
N VAL A 69 -6.02 27.03 -1.32
CA VAL A 69 -6.76 26.65 -0.11
C VAL A 69 -5.80 26.29 1.01
N LEU A 70 -4.70 25.61 0.69
CA LEU A 70 -3.65 25.29 1.65
C LEU A 70 -2.99 26.57 2.18
N GLU A 71 -2.62 27.50 1.30
CA GLU A 71 -2.06 28.79 1.67
C GLU A 71 -2.98 29.56 2.63
N ARG A 72 -4.30 29.57 2.40
CA ARG A 72 -5.23 30.23 3.31
C ARG A 72 -5.27 29.59 4.70
N VAL A 73 -5.34 28.25 4.76
CA VAL A 73 -5.41 27.51 6.03
C VAL A 73 -4.12 27.65 6.86
N TYR A 74 -2.98 27.72 6.18
CA TYR A 74 -1.69 27.88 6.87
C TYR A 74 -1.32 29.34 7.13
N ALA A 75 -1.81 30.30 6.33
CA ALA A 75 -1.64 31.73 6.60
C ALA A 75 -2.41 32.17 7.86
N GLU A 76 -3.63 31.67 8.08
CA GLU A 76 -4.41 31.98 9.28
C GLU A 76 -3.78 31.42 10.58
N LYS A 77 -2.96 30.36 10.48
CA LYS A 77 -2.26 29.79 11.64
C LYS A 77 -1.07 30.65 12.10
N ASP A 78 -0.44 31.39 11.20
CA ASP A 78 0.67 32.27 11.56
C ASP A 78 0.17 33.58 12.22
N GLU A 79 -1.07 34.01 11.98
CA GLU A 79 -1.66 35.16 12.69
C GLU A 79 -2.00 34.88 14.16
N LEU A 80 -2.14 33.60 14.55
CA LEU A 80 -2.37 33.18 15.94
C LEU A 80 -1.08 32.98 16.76
N ALA A 81 0.10 33.18 16.15
CA ALA A 81 1.39 33.06 16.82
C ALA A 81 1.73 34.21 17.80
N GLY A 82 0.80 35.16 17.99
CA GLY A 82 0.96 36.32 18.89
C GLY A 82 0.26 36.20 20.26
N ILE A 83 -0.50 35.14 20.51
CA ILE A 83 -1.22 34.99 21.79
C ILE A 83 -0.30 34.32 22.81
N THR A 84 0.27 35.11 23.71
CA THR A 84 1.02 34.60 24.86
C THR A 84 0.12 33.75 25.76
N ALA A 85 0.66 32.71 26.39
CA ALA A 85 -0.07 31.78 27.26
C ALA A 85 -0.93 32.47 28.36
N GLU A 86 -0.53 33.68 28.76
CA GLU A 86 -1.25 34.54 29.72
C GLU A 86 -2.59 35.10 29.20
N GLN A 87 -2.74 35.26 27.88
CA GLN A 87 -3.99 35.74 27.27
C GLN A 87 -5.02 34.61 27.14
N LEU A 88 -4.57 33.38 26.90
CA LEU A 88 -5.42 32.19 26.85
C LEU A 88 -6.07 31.87 28.21
N THR A 89 -5.37 32.14 29.33
CA THR A 89 -5.90 31.91 30.68
C THR A 89 -7.01 32.90 31.06
N ARG A 90 -6.98 34.14 30.54
CA ARG A 90 -8.02 35.15 30.80
C ARG A 90 -9.37 34.85 30.13
N PHE A 91 -9.36 34.18 28.98
CA PHE A 91 -10.59 33.80 28.28
C PHE A 91 -11.29 32.59 28.91
N GLN A 92 -10.55 31.73 29.63
CA GLN A 92 -11.12 30.57 30.33
C GLN A 92 -11.67 30.91 31.72
N SER A 93 -11.40 32.11 32.24
CA SER A 93 -11.79 32.53 33.59
C SER A 93 -13.05 33.43 33.64
N GLN A 94 -13.83 33.56 32.57
CA GLN A 94 -15.17 34.15 32.66
C GLN A 94 -16.20 33.06 33.00
N THR A 95 -16.29 32.85 34.31
CA THR A 95 -17.37 32.32 35.14
C THR A 95 -18.74 32.09 34.48
N GLU A 96 -19.27 30.88 34.66
CA GLU A 96 -20.69 30.53 34.56
C GLU A 96 -21.53 31.47 35.45
N PRO A 97 -22.66 32.03 34.96
CA PRO A 97 -23.65 32.65 35.82
C PRO A 97 -24.51 31.56 36.49
N GLU A 98 -24.66 31.66 37.82
CA GLU A 98 -25.66 30.92 38.63
C GLU A 98 -27.11 31.20 38.19
#